data_AF-A0A8X6YAU3-F1
#
_entry.id   AF-A0A8X6YAU3-F1
#
_cell.length_a   1.000
_cell.length_b   1.000
_cell.length_c   1.000
_cell.angle_alpha   90.00
_cell.angle_beta   90.00
_cell.angle_gamma   90.00
#
_symmetry.space_group_name_H-M   'P 1'
#
loop_
_entity.id
_entity.type
_entity.pdbx_description
1 polymer ?
#
loop_
_entity_poly.entity_id
_entity_poly.type
_entity_poly.pdbx_seq_one_letter_code
_entity_poly.pdbx_strand_id
1 'polypeptide(L)'
;MYTEILNAYNCIESKIQLLKDTLSVPLLMILLSAFLNFYTSLSNYYLPDVPPQFVLEAVCNAFTGVVIIAPLTMCLSSVPENMMKIKATFGLLIEKYQLKMKGGKEIYFLERLEEKDVIYFSACDIVFFKKSFLLTAFGTVFTYGLIIVNLH
;
A
#
# COMPACT_ATOMS: atom_id res chain seq x y z
N MET A 1 -5.16 29.25 14.21
CA MET A 1 -6.03 28.48 13.31
C MET A 1 -5.29 27.95 12.08
N TYR A 2 -4.91 28.74 11.06
CA TYR A 2 -4.25 28.19 9.85
C TYR A 2 -2.83 27.65 10.07
N THR A 3 -2.06 28.30 10.94
CA THR A 3 -0.74 27.80 11.38
C THR A 3 -0.84 26.47 12.13
N GLU A 4 -1.95 26.23 12.83
CA GLU A 4 -2.20 24.96 13.52
C GLU A 4 -2.55 23.85 12.52
N ILE A 5 -3.34 24.14 11.49
CA ILE A 5 -3.64 23.21 10.40
C ILE A 5 -2.35 22.83 9.65
N LEU A 6 -1.49 23.81 9.34
CA LEU A 6 -0.20 23.57 8.70
C LEU A 6 0.73 22.71 9.57
N ASN A 7 0.82 23.00 10.87
CA ASN A 7 1.62 22.20 11.80
C ASN A 7 1.08 20.78 11.97
N ALA A 8 -0.25 20.61 12.02
CA ALA A 8 -0.88 19.30 12.06
C ALA A 8 -0.59 18.49 10.79
N TYR A 9 -0.68 19.13 9.62
CA TYR A 9 -0.35 18.47 8.34
C TYR A 9 1.13 18.07 8.28
N ASN A 10 2.05 18.96 8.64
CA ASN A 10 3.49 18.66 8.69
C ASN A 10 3.80 17.51 9.67
N CYS A 11 3.08 17.45 10.80
CA CYS A 11 3.20 16.35 11.76
C CYS A 11 2.72 15.01 11.16
N ILE A 12 1.59 15.02 10.45
CA ILE A 12 1.06 13.84 9.76
C ILE A 12 2.04 13.37 8.67
N GLU A 13 2.53 14.29 7.84
CA GLU A 13 3.48 14.01 6.77
C GLU A 13 4.78 13.40 7.32
N SER A 14 5.36 13.99 8.37
CA SER A 14 6.56 13.48 9.02
C SER A 14 6.35 12.06 9.57
N LYS A 15 5.18 11.80 10.18
CA LYS A 15 4.83 10.45 10.66
C LYS A 15 4.65 9.45 9.52
N ILE A 16 4.02 9.87 8.41
CA ILE A 16 3.86 9.03 7.22
C ILE A 16 5.22 8.69 6.61
N GLN A 17 6.15 9.65 6.57
CA GLN A 17 7.50 9.44 6.06
C GLN A 17 8.31 8.47 6.94
N LEU A 18 8.29 8.68 8.26
CA LEU A 18 8.89 7.73 9.22
C LEU A 18 8.28 6.33 9.09
N LEU A 19 6.96 6.25 8.92
CA LEU A 19 6.27 4.98 8.72
C LEU A 19 6.71 4.33 7.41
N LYS A 20 6.82 5.08 6.30
CA LYS A 20 7.32 4.56 5.02
C LYS A 20 8.71 3.96 5.18
N ASP A 21 9.63 4.70 5.77
CA ASP A 21 11.03 4.28 5.91
C ASP A 21 11.16 3.06 6.82
N THR A 22 10.37 3.00 7.90
CA THR A 22 10.38 1.88 8.84
C THR A 22 9.69 0.63 8.26
N LEU A 23 8.58 0.79 7.53
CA LEU A 23 7.80 -0.34 7.03
C LEU A 23 8.33 -0.91 5.71
N SER A 24 9.12 -0.15 4.95
CA SER A 24 9.64 -0.51 3.63
C SER A 24 10.30 -1.90 3.60
N VAL A 25 11.25 -2.14 4.52
CA VAL A 25 11.97 -3.42 4.63
C VAL A 25 11.08 -4.58 5.12
N PRO A 26 10.35 -4.47 6.25
CA PRO A 26 9.50 -5.57 6.72
C PRO A 26 8.37 -5.88 5.74
N LEU A 27 7.83 -4.90 5.02
CA LEU A 27 6.85 -5.13 3.95
C LEU A 27 7.42 -5.99 2.83
N LEU A 28 8.65 -5.71 2.38
CA LEU A 28 9.31 -6.53 1.37
C LEU A 28 9.49 -7.97 1.85
N MET A 29 9.93 -8.14 3.10
CA MET A 29 10.16 -9.46 3.69
C MET A 29 8.87 -10.28 3.84
N ILE A 30 7.78 -9.64 4.28
CA ILE A 30 6.45 -10.28 4.39
C ILE A 30 5.93 -10.67 3.00
N LEU A 31 6.15 -9.81 2.00
CA LEU A 31 5.71 -10.07 0.64
C LEU A 31 6.46 -11.29 0.06
N LEU A 32 7.79 -11.29 0.16
CA LEU A 32 8.65 -12.39 -0.28
C LEU A 32 8.30 -13.68 0.43
N SER A 33 8.13 -13.65 1.75
CA SER A 33 7.80 -14.86 2.52
C SER A 33 6.45 -15.43 2.11
N ALA A 34 5.44 -14.59 1.86
CA ALA A 34 4.13 -15.06 1.40
C ALA A 34 4.20 -15.67 0.00
N PHE A 35 4.93 -15.07 -0.94
CA PHE A 35 5.12 -15.66 -2.28
C PHE A 35 5.86 -16.99 -2.21
N LEU A 36 6.96 -17.05 -1.45
CA LEU A 36 7.74 -18.29 -1.28
C LEU A 36 6.92 -19.38 -0.60
N ASN A 37 6.17 -19.05 0.45
CA ASN A 37 5.27 -19.99 1.10
C ASN A 37 4.20 -20.49 0.14
N PHE A 38 3.62 -19.61 -0.69
CA PHE A 38 2.64 -20.02 -1.69
C PHE A 38 3.23 -21.00 -2.71
N TYR A 39 4.39 -20.70 -3.29
CA TYR A 39 5.03 -21.59 -4.27
C TYR A 39 5.49 -22.92 -3.65
N THR A 40 5.99 -22.89 -2.41
CA THR A 40 6.39 -24.11 -1.69
C THR A 40 5.17 -24.99 -1.40
N SER A 41 4.06 -24.39 -0.95
CA SER A 41 2.79 -25.07 -0.77
C SER A 41 2.28 -25.71 -2.06
N LEU A 42 2.36 -24.97 -3.18
CA LEU A 42 1.95 -25.47 -4.48
C LEU A 42 2.84 -26.62 -4.95
N SER A 43 4.17 -26.50 -4.81
CA SER A 43 5.11 -27.56 -5.18
C SER A 43 4.89 -28.83 -4.35
N ASN A 44 4.64 -28.70 -3.05
CA ASN A 44 4.40 -29.83 -2.16
C ASN A 44 3.08 -30.55 -2.47
N TYR A 45 2.08 -29.87 -3.02
CA TYR A 45 0.83 -30.50 -3.43
C TYR A 45 1.03 -31.56 -4.53
N TYR A 46 2.06 -31.41 -5.37
CA TYR A 46 2.33 -32.32 -6.49
C TYR A 46 3.25 -33.50 -6.14
N LEU A 47 3.80 -33.58 -4.92
CA LEU A 47 4.57 -34.76 -4.54
C LEU A 47 3.62 -35.97 -4.38
N PRO A 48 3.92 -37.12 -4.99
CA PRO A 48 3.20 -38.35 -4.69
C PRO A 48 3.46 -38.73 -3.21
N ASP A 49 2.42 -39.22 -2.52
CA ASP A 49 2.42 -39.68 -1.11
C ASP A 49 2.44 -38.61 0.01
N VAL A 50 2.00 -37.38 -0.25
CA VAL A 50 1.90 -36.37 0.82
C VAL A 50 0.70 -36.62 1.72
N PRO A 51 0.86 -36.72 3.06
CA PRO A 51 -0.25 -36.88 3.99
C PRO A 51 -1.22 -35.70 3.90
N PRO A 52 -2.54 -35.92 4.05
CA PRO A 52 -3.55 -34.86 3.95
C PRO A 52 -3.35 -33.72 4.98
N GLN A 53 -2.65 -34.00 6.07
CA GLN A 53 -2.27 -33.04 7.11
C GLN A 53 -1.36 -31.94 6.56
N PHE A 54 -0.36 -32.32 5.74
CA PHE A 54 0.59 -31.39 5.12
C PHE A 54 -0.06 -30.56 4.02
N VAL A 55 -1.02 -31.13 3.28
CA VAL A 55 -1.80 -30.38 2.29
C VAL A 55 -2.66 -29.32 2.97
N LEU A 56 -3.31 -29.66 4.09
CA LEU A 56 -4.11 -28.69 4.86
C LEU A 56 -3.24 -27.56 5.42
N GLU A 57 -2.07 -27.89 5.99
CA GLU A 57 -1.12 -26.90 6.50
C GLU A 57 -0.62 -25.96 5.40
N ALA A 58 -0.28 -26.51 4.23
CA ALA A 58 0.14 -25.76 3.05
C ALA A 58 -0.93 -24.78 2.55
N VAL A 59 -2.20 -25.21 2.52
CA VAL A 59 -3.34 -24.37 2.16
C VAL A 59 -3.56 -23.28 3.21
N CYS A 60 -3.56 -23.63 4.51
CA CYS A 60 -3.71 -22.66 5.58
C CYS A 60 -2.63 -21.57 5.53
N ASN A 61 -1.36 -21.96 5.33
CA ASN A 61 -0.24 -21.01 5.28
C ASN A 61 -0.35 -20.05 4.06
N ALA A 62 -0.78 -20.57 2.90
CA ALA A 62 -1.06 -19.76 1.72
C ALA A 62 -2.21 -18.75 1.97
N PHE A 63 -3.29 -19.20 2.62
CA PHE A 63 -4.40 -18.32 3.00
C PHE A 63 -3.98 -17.25 4.02
N THR A 64 -3.17 -17.61 5.01
CA THR A 64 -2.66 -16.65 6.00
C THR A 64 -1.85 -15.54 5.33
N GLY A 65 -1.01 -15.86 4.34
CA GLY A 65 -0.29 -14.87 3.55
C GLY A 65 -1.21 -13.87 2.84
N VAL A 66 -2.29 -14.36 2.22
CA VAL A 66 -3.30 -13.51 1.54
C VAL A 66 -4.05 -12.63 2.55
N VAL A 67 -4.48 -13.21 3.67
CA VAL A 67 -5.20 -12.50 4.75
C VAL A 67 -4.35 -11.41 5.38
N ILE A 68 -3.03 -11.53 5.37
CA ILE A 68 -2.11 -10.49 5.87
C ILE A 68 -1.85 -9.41 4.79
N ILE A 69 -1.54 -9.81 3.55
CA ILE A 69 -1.13 -8.88 2.50
C ILE A 69 -2.28 -8.01 1.98
N ALA A 70 -3.49 -8.56 1.87
CA ALA A 70 -4.66 -7.84 1.37
C ALA A 70 -5.02 -6.60 2.22
N PRO A 71 -5.26 -6.71 3.55
CA PRO A 71 -5.58 -5.55 4.38
C PRO A 71 -4.39 -4.60 4.52
N LEU A 72 -3.15 -5.10 4.59
CA LEU A 72 -1.96 -4.24 4.61
C LEU A 72 -1.90 -3.37 3.35
N THR A 73 -2.08 -3.96 2.17
CA THR A 73 -2.08 -3.21 0.90
C THR A 73 -3.25 -2.23 0.83
N MET A 74 -4.44 -2.61 1.29
CA MET A 74 -5.60 -1.70 1.36
C MET A 74 -5.33 -0.50 2.27
N CYS A 75 -4.81 -0.73 3.48
CA CYS A 75 -4.45 0.34 4.41
C CYS A 75 -3.37 1.26 3.84
N LEU A 76 -2.27 0.71 3.32
CA LEU A 76 -1.16 1.49 2.78
C LEU A 76 -1.54 2.26 1.52
N SER A 77 -2.41 1.71 0.67
CA SER A 77 -2.91 2.41 -0.52
C SER A 77 -3.93 3.50 -0.18
N SER A 78 -4.63 3.40 0.96
CA SER A 78 -5.60 4.41 1.40
C SER A 78 -4.93 5.69 1.93
N VAL A 79 -3.69 5.62 2.43
CA VAL A 79 -2.96 6.80 2.91
C VAL A 79 -2.71 7.85 1.81
N PRO A 80 -2.07 7.51 0.67
CA PRO A 80 -1.88 8.48 -0.42
C PRO A 80 -3.22 8.92 -1.03
N GLU A 81 -4.23 8.04 -1.06
CA GLU A 81 -5.58 8.39 -1.53
C GLU A 81 -6.25 9.45 -0.64
N ASN A 82 -6.07 9.34 0.68
CA ASN A 82 -6.56 10.33 1.63
C ASN A 82 -5.76 11.64 1.56
N MET A 83 -4.44 11.58 1.36
CA MET A 83 -3.63 12.79 1.12
C MET A 83 -4.08 13.52 -0.15
N MET A 84 -4.37 12.79 -1.24
CA MET A 84 -4.93 13.38 -2.47
C MET A 84 -6.29 14.05 -2.24
N LYS A 85 -7.18 13.43 -1.45
CA LYS A 85 -8.48 14.05 -1.08
C LYS A 85 -8.31 15.32 -0.27
N ILE A 86 -7.36 15.35 0.67
CA ILE A 86 -7.03 16.54 1.45
C ILE A 86 -6.53 17.65 0.52
N LYS A 87 -5.61 17.33 -0.40
CA LYS A 87 -5.08 18.25 -1.42
C LYS A 87 -6.19 18.82 -2.31
N ALA A 88 -7.09 17.97 -2.82
CA ALA A 88 -8.25 18.41 -3.60
C ALA A 88 -9.20 19.33 -2.81
N THR A 89 -9.37 19.05 -1.51
CA THR A 89 -10.18 19.90 -0.63
C THR A 89 -9.54 21.27 -0.45
N PHE A 90 -8.21 21.34 -0.30
CA PHE A 90 -7.47 22.60 -0.24
C PHE A 90 -7.57 23.39 -1.56
N GLY A 91 -7.45 22.74 -2.71
CA GLY A 91 -7.66 23.39 -4.02
C GLY A 91 -9.03 24.05 -4.15
N LEU A 92 -10.11 23.34 -3.76
CA LEU A 92 -11.47 23.90 -3.75
C LEU A 92 -11.63 25.08 -2.78
N LEU A 93 -10.93 25.04 -1.64
CA LEU A 93 -10.91 26.15 -0.69
C LEU A 93 -10.19 27.38 -1.27
N ILE A 94 -9.04 27.19 -1.93
CA ILE A 94 -8.29 28.27 -2.57
C ILE A 94 -9.15 28.97 -3.63
N GLU A 95 -9.78 28.21 -4.51
CA GLU A 95 -10.66 28.75 -5.56
C GLU A 95 -11.79 29.61 -4.97
N LYS A 96 -12.42 29.11 -3.89
CA LYS A 96 -13.49 29.83 -3.19
C LYS A 96 -13.00 31.11 -2.49
N TYR A 97 -11.75 31.14 -2.03
CA TYR A 97 -11.15 32.31 -1.39
C TYR A 97 -10.68 33.36 -2.40
N GLN A 98 -10.10 32.94 -3.52
CA GLN A 98 -9.74 33.81 -4.64
C GLN A 98 -10.99 34.52 -5.20
N LEU A 99 -12.11 33.80 -5.34
CA LEU A 99 -13.41 34.37 -5.73
C LEU A 99 -13.96 35.41 -4.73
N LYS A 100 -13.54 35.36 -3.46
CA LYS A 100 -14.02 36.25 -2.39
C LYS A 100 -13.11 37.44 -2.08
N MET A 101 -11.97 37.59 -2.78
CA MET A 101 -10.96 38.65 -2.53
C MET A 101 -10.61 38.85 -1.04
N LYS A 102 -10.70 37.80 -0.23
CA LYS A 102 -10.37 37.84 1.19
C LYS A 102 -9.30 36.78 1.44
N GLY A 103 -8.21 37.13 2.09
CA GLY A 103 -7.29 36.14 2.66
C GLY A 103 -5.93 35.99 1.96
N GLY A 104 -5.21 37.08 1.69
CA GLY A 104 -3.86 36.99 1.10
C GLY A 104 -2.86 36.12 1.87
N LYS A 105 -2.92 36.08 3.21
CA LYS A 105 -2.10 35.14 4.01
C LYS A 105 -2.67 33.72 4.06
N GLU A 106 -4.00 33.59 4.06
CA GLU A 106 -4.68 32.28 4.17
C GLU A 106 -4.50 31.48 2.87
N ILE A 107 -4.69 32.14 1.72
CA ILE A 107 -4.48 31.58 0.38
C ILE A 107 -3.02 31.11 0.23
N TYR A 108 -2.04 31.91 0.67
CA TYR A 108 -0.62 31.51 0.60
C TYR A 108 -0.31 30.23 1.38
N PHE A 109 -0.89 30.04 2.58
CA PHE A 109 -0.69 28.80 3.35
C PHE A 109 -1.39 27.59 2.74
N LEU A 110 -2.57 27.80 2.14
CA LEU A 110 -3.28 26.74 1.44
C LEU A 110 -2.59 26.32 0.15
N GLU A 111 -2.11 27.27 -0.67
CA GLU A 111 -1.33 26.99 -1.90
C GLU A 111 -0.07 26.19 -1.55
N ARG A 112 0.64 26.58 -0.48
CA ARG A 112 1.82 25.84 -0.01
C ARG A 112 1.50 24.42 0.48
N LEU A 113 0.29 24.17 0.99
CA LEU A 113 -0.17 22.82 1.36
C LEU A 113 -0.60 22.00 0.14
N GLU A 114 -1.20 22.66 -0.86
CA GLU A 114 -1.56 22.03 -2.12
C GLU A 114 -0.31 21.61 -2.90
N GLU A 115 0.73 22.44 -3.00
CA GLU A 115 1.95 22.12 -3.75
C GLU A 115 2.74 20.93 -3.18
N LYS A 116 2.49 20.51 -1.94
CA LYS A 116 3.18 19.35 -1.36
C LYS A 116 2.91 18.05 -2.12
N ASP A 117 3.96 17.25 -2.25
CA ASP A 117 3.91 15.95 -2.90
C ASP A 117 3.20 14.90 -2.04
N VAL A 118 2.52 13.97 -2.71
CA VAL A 118 1.84 12.86 -2.06
C VAL A 118 2.87 11.76 -1.78
N ILE A 119 2.96 11.35 -0.51
CA ILE A 119 3.86 10.26 -0.12
C ILE A 119 3.20 8.93 -0.44
N TYR A 120 3.81 8.18 -1.36
CA TYR A 120 3.42 6.80 -1.66
C TYR A 120 4.25 5.82 -0.85
N PHE A 121 3.59 4.81 -0.29
CA PHE A 121 4.26 3.68 0.35
C PHE A 121 4.88 2.78 -0.70
N SER A 122 6.17 2.53 -0.53
CA SER A 122 6.95 1.58 -1.34
C SER A 122 7.66 0.58 -0.42
N ALA A 123 7.77 -0.67 -0.87
CA ALA A 123 8.69 -1.64 -0.30
C ALA A 123 10.02 -1.55 -1.07
N CYS A 124 11.04 -1.00 -0.41
CA CYS A 124 12.37 -0.71 -0.92
C CYS A 124 12.41 0.00 -2.28
N ASP A 125 11.40 0.82 -2.59
CA ASP A 125 11.21 1.46 -3.92
C ASP A 125 11.09 0.49 -5.11
N ILE A 126 10.94 -0.81 -4.84
CA ILE A 126 10.73 -1.86 -5.85
C ILE A 126 9.23 -2.07 -6.08
N VAL A 127 8.45 -2.06 -5.01
CA VAL A 127 7.00 -2.33 -5.05
C VAL A 127 6.24 -1.14 -4.49
N PHE A 128 5.35 -0.56 -5.30
CA PHE A 128 4.45 0.51 -4.86
C PHE A 128 3.10 -0.07 -4.42
N PHE A 129 2.69 0.23 -3.19
CA PHE A 129 1.41 -0.22 -2.64
C PHE A 129 0.26 0.61 -3.22
N LYS A 130 -0.18 0.21 -4.41
CA LYS A 130 -1.39 0.71 -5.07
C LYS A 130 -2.47 -0.38 -5.04
N LYS A 131 -3.74 -0.01 -5.21
CA LYS A 131 -4.82 -1.02 -5.35
C LYS A 131 -4.55 -2.01 -6.50
N SER A 132 -3.87 -1.55 -7.56
CA SER A 132 -3.42 -2.39 -8.67
C SER A 132 -2.40 -3.45 -8.26
N PHE A 133 -1.66 -3.26 -7.16
CA PHE A 133 -0.67 -4.22 -6.69
C PHE A 133 -1.30 -5.58 -6.35
N LEU A 134 -2.49 -5.58 -5.73
CA LEU A 134 -3.20 -6.83 -5.43
C LEU A 134 -3.54 -7.62 -6.69
N LEU A 135 -3.94 -6.92 -7.75
CA LEU A 135 -4.26 -7.55 -9.02
C LEU A 135 -3.00 -8.11 -9.69
N THR A 136 -1.89 -7.38 -9.65
CA THR A 136 -0.60 -7.86 -10.14
C THR A 136 -0.14 -9.08 -9.34
N ALA A 137 -0.20 -9.03 -8.01
CA ALA A 137 0.17 -10.15 -7.13
C ALA A 137 -0.66 -11.39 -7.44
N PHE A 138 -1.98 -11.24 -7.55
CA PHE A 138 -2.90 -12.31 -7.95
C PHE A 138 -2.54 -12.87 -9.35
N GLY A 139 -2.29 -11.99 -10.32
CA GLY A 139 -1.88 -12.38 -11.66
C GLY A 139 -0.59 -13.20 -11.67
N THR A 140 0.43 -12.76 -10.93
CA THR A 140 1.69 -13.52 -10.79
C THR A 140 1.46 -14.89 -10.17
N VAL A 141 0.71 -14.96 -9.06
CA VAL A 141 0.38 -16.23 -8.41
C VAL A 141 -0.34 -17.16 -9.38
N PHE A 142 -1.30 -16.65 -10.14
CA PHE A 142 -2.07 -17.43 -11.10
C PHE A 142 -1.21 -17.92 -12.28
N THR A 143 -0.42 -17.04 -12.89
CA THR A 143 0.44 -17.39 -14.04
C THR A 143 1.52 -18.40 -13.64
N TYR A 144 2.29 -18.11 -12.59
CA TYR A 144 3.34 -19.03 -12.15
C TYR A 144 2.76 -20.31 -11.53
N GLY A 145 1.61 -20.20 -10.86
CA GLY A 145 0.89 -21.36 -10.38
C GLY A 145 0.50 -22.31 -11.52
N LEU A 146 -0.11 -21.79 -12.59
CA LEU A 146 -0.43 -22.58 -13.78
C LEU A 146 0.80 -23.16 -14.48
N ILE A 147 1.92 -22.44 -14.52
CA ILE A 147 3.16 -22.97 -15.10
C ILE A 147 3.63 -24.18 -14.29
N ILE A 148 3.62 -24.10 -12.96
CA ILE A 148 4.01 -25.21 -12.08
C ILE A 148 3.08 -26.40 -12.27
N VAL A 149 1.76 -26.15 -12.35
CA VAL A 149 0.75 -27.19 -12.61
C VAL A 149 0.97 -27.89 -13.95
N ASN A 150 1.34 -27.17 -15.00
CA ASN A 150 1.53 -27.75 -16.34
C ASN A 150 2.91 -28.40 -16.53
N LEU A 151 3.88 -28.10 -15.67
CA LEU A 151 5.23 -28.70 -15.75
C LEU A 151 5.29 -30.09 -15.09
N HIS A 152 4.27 -30.45 -14.31
CA HIS A 152 4.17 -31.69 -13.55
C HIS A 152 3.06 -32.58 -14.11
#